data_AF-A0A1G1TAU3-F1
#
_entry.id   AF-A0A1G1TAU3-F1
#
_cell.length_a   1.000
_cell.length_b   1.000
_cell.length_c   1.000
_cell.angle_alpha   90.00
_cell.angle_beta   90.00
_cell.angle_gamma   90.00
#
_symmetry.space_group_name_H-M   'P 1'
#
loop_
_entity.id
_entity.type
_entity.pdbx_description
1 polymer ?
#
loop_
_entity_poly.entity_id
_entity_poly.type
_entity_poly.pdbx_seq_one_letter_code
_entity_poly.pdbx_strand_id
1 'polypeptide(L)'
;MAVHRHRRRARKRARAYRLTVRKPDSAAVFHNYTTLIRPVPGSPVAVSALPAADRPLRNRARVFLNLRSGLLLPKYSLLNKEASLQSNQLLVDVVCVSNAANSIIRFDSPAADSLKKKLSSVSWPVANRRRTRLLRTSLTETTFAAASTTAAFAAAFASGQPFTTDSLSTGPLATGSVVAFRTGEGYFGLLLVANLLPGTSPLLNCRVRVQK
;
A
#
# COMPACT_ATOMS: atom_id res chain seq x y z
N MET A 1 33.24 -48.50 8.58
CA MET A 1 31.77 -48.68 8.74
C MET A 1 31.13 -47.29 8.81
N ALA A 2 30.65 -46.74 7.69
CA ALA A 2 30.20 -45.34 7.60
C ALA A 2 28.66 -45.26 7.57
N VAL A 3 28.07 -44.60 8.56
CA VAL A 3 26.61 -44.43 8.68
C VAL A 3 26.19 -43.21 7.86
N HIS A 4 25.58 -43.45 6.69
CA HIS A 4 24.94 -42.42 5.87
C HIS A 4 23.57 -42.05 6.45
N ARG A 5 23.49 -40.95 7.21
CA ARG A 5 22.20 -40.37 7.64
C ARG A 5 21.59 -39.54 6.51
N HIS A 6 20.60 -40.10 5.82
CA HIS A 6 19.70 -39.34 4.95
C HIS A 6 18.87 -38.34 5.78
N ARG A 7 19.27 -37.07 5.79
CA ARG A 7 18.39 -35.97 6.23
C ARG A 7 17.29 -35.79 5.19
N ARG A 8 16.11 -36.37 5.44
CA ARG A 8 14.89 -36.04 4.69
C ARG A 8 14.55 -34.56 4.91
N ARG A 9 14.79 -33.73 3.89
CA ARG A 9 14.27 -32.35 3.84
C ARG A 9 12.76 -32.40 3.66
N ALA A 10 12.01 -32.24 4.75
CA ALA A 10 10.57 -32.00 4.66
C ALA A 10 10.31 -30.69 3.90
N ARG A 11 9.66 -30.78 2.73
CA ARG A 11 9.21 -29.61 1.96
C ARG A 11 8.05 -28.94 2.71
N LYS A 12 8.32 -27.88 3.47
CA LYS A 12 7.26 -27.01 4.02
C LYS A 12 6.56 -26.29 2.85
N ARG A 13 5.35 -26.72 2.50
CA ARG A 13 4.46 -25.98 1.57
C ARG A 13 3.77 -24.86 2.35
N ALA A 14 4.01 -23.62 1.98
CA ALA A 14 3.21 -22.49 2.47
C ALA A 14 1.88 -22.45 1.70
N ARG A 15 0.77 -22.29 2.40
CA ARG A 15 -0.56 -22.05 1.82
C ARG A 15 -1.02 -20.67 2.26
N ALA A 16 -1.50 -19.86 1.33
CA ALA A 16 -2.13 -18.59 1.62
C ALA A 16 -3.61 -18.69 1.25
N TYR A 17 -4.48 -18.21 2.13
CA TYR A 17 -5.93 -18.18 1.91
C TYR A 17 -6.40 -16.74 1.92
N ARG A 18 -7.22 -16.36 0.93
CA ARG A 18 -7.91 -15.07 0.89
C ARG A 18 -9.37 -15.31 1.26
N LEU A 19 -9.76 -14.87 2.44
CA LEU A 19 -11.16 -14.89 2.88
C LEU A 19 -11.76 -13.51 2.61
N THR A 20 -12.83 -13.47 1.82
CA THR A 20 -13.59 -12.24 1.56
C THR A 20 -15.01 -12.43 2.05
N VAL A 21 -15.40 -11.66 3.07
CA VAL A 21 -16.78 -11.57 3.53
C VAL A 21 -17.44 -10.41 2.81
N ARG A 22 -18.61 -10.65 2.20
CA ARG A 22 -19.43 -9.61 1.58
C ARG A 22 -20.64 -9.34 2.46
N LYS A 23 -21.07 -8.08 2.54
CA LYS A 23 -22.33 -7.73 3.19
C LYS A 23 -23.47 -8.32 2.35
N PRO A 24 -24.39 -9.13 2.93
CA PRO A 24 -25.42 -9.86 2.18
C PRO A 24 -26.30 -8.96 1.28
N ASP A 25 -26.57 -7.71 1.70
CA ASP A 25 -27.51 -6.80 1.03
C ASP A 25 -26.89 -5.54 0.42
N SER A 26 -25.66 -5.61 -0.11
CA SER A 26 -25.02 -4.39 -0.61
C SER A 26 -25.39 -4.09 -2.06
N ALA A 27 -26.57 -3.50 -2.28
CA ALA A 27 -26.95 -2.80 -3.52
C ALA A 27 -26.03 -1.61 -3.86
N ALA A 28 -25.15 -1.20 -2.92
CA ALA A 28 -24.15 -0.16 -3.16
C ALA A 28 -23.19 -0.57 -4.29
N VAL A 29 -22.90 0.32 -5.23
CA VAL A 29 -21.95 0.09 -6.33
C VAL A 29 -20.48 0.26 -5.91
N PHE A 30 -20.23 0.50 -4.62
CA PHE A 30 -18.91 0.77 -4.07
C PHE A 30 -18.70 0.10 -2.70
N HIS A 31 -17.43 -0.10 -2.34
CA HIS A 31 -16.97 -0.44 -0.99
C HIS A 31 -16.50 0.82 -0.27
N ASN A 32 -16.77 0.92 1.02
CA ASN A 32 -16.19 1.95 1.88
C ASN A 32 -15.56 1.32 3.12
N TYR A 33 -14.48 1.94 3.60
CA TYR A 33 -13.81 1.52 4.84
C TYR A 33 -12.94 2.65 5.37
N THR A 34 -12.58 2.53 6.65
CA THR A 34 -11.60 3.38 7.31
C THR A 34 -10.35 2.55 7.57
N THR A 35 -9.17 3.11 7.33
CA THR A 35 -7.89 2.46 7.60
C THR A 35 -7.00 3.36 8.47
N LEU A 36 -6.38 2.74 9.48
CA LEU A 36 -5.43 3.39 10.36
C LEU A 36 -4.02 2.90 10.03
N ILE A 37 -3.15 3.81 9.62
CA ILE A 37 -1.80 3.52 9.14
C ILE A 37 -0.80 4.19 10.08
N ARG A 38 0.22 3.44 10.50
CA ARG A 38 1.29 3.92 11.42
C ARG A 38 2.67 3.57 10.85
N PRO A 39 3.21 4.36 9.90
CA PRO A 39 4.52 4.10 9.32
C PRO A 39 5.63 4.49 10.31
N VAL A 40 6.44 3.53 10.78
CA VAL A 40 7.52 3.83 11.76
C VAL A 40 8.74 4.37 11.00
N PRO A 41 9.51 5.34 11.52
CA PRO A 41 10.65 5.87 10.78
C PRO A 41 11.65 4.75 10.47
N GLY A 42 12.23 4.80 9.28
CA GLY A 42 13.43 4.02 9.02
C GLY A 42 14.55 4.62 9.85
N SER A 43 15.12 3.85 10.78
CA SER A 43 16.27 4.35 11.57
C SER A 43 17.42 4.73 10.63
N PRO A 44 18.04 5.91 10.81
CA PRO A 44 19.30 6.26 10.15
C PRO A 44 20.46 5.41 10.66
N VAL A 45 20.32 4.76 11.83
CA VAL A 45 21.26 3.73 12.28
C VAL A 45 21.18 2.58 11.30
N ALA A 46 22.24 2.48 10.51
CA ALA A 46 22.46 1.59 9.39
C ALA A 46 21.82 0.21 9.53
N VAL A 47 20.54 0.11 9.17
CA VAL A 47 19.95 -1.17 8.72
C VAL A 47 20.74 -1.68 7.50
N SER A 48 21.49 -0.79 6.84
CA SER A 48 22.47 -1.11 5.81
C SER A 48 23.73 -1.84 6.33
N ALA A 49 24.13 -1.64 7.59
CA ALA A 49 25.32 -2.27 8.19
C ALA A 49 25.03 -3.65 8.77
N LEU A 50 23.76 -4.00 9.00
CA LEU A 50 23.37 -5.35 9.37
C LEU A 50 23.29 -6.25 8.13
N PRO A 51 23.82 -7.49 8.20
CA PRO A 51 23.58 -8.51 7.19
C PRO A 51 22.08 -8.62 6.89
N ALA A 52 21.71 -8.89 5.63
CA ALA A 52 20.30 -8.90 5.21
C ALA A 52 19.41 -9.82 6.07
N ALA A 53 19.98 -10.87 6.66
CA ALA A 53 19.34 -11.81 7.57
C ALA A 53 18.96 -11.20 8.95
N ASP A 54 19.71 -10.20 9.41
CA ASP A 54 19.61 -9.63 10.76
C ASP A 54 18.87 -8.28 10.79
N ARG A 55 18.45 -7.78 9.62
CA ARG A 55 17.64 -6.58 9.52
C ARG A 55 16.28 -6.85 10.16
N PRO A 56 15.80 -6.05 11.14
CA PRO A 56 14.54 -6.34 11.79
C PRO A 56 13.39 -6.41 10.78
N LEU A 57 12.72 -7.58 10.75
CA LEU A 57 11.52 -7.83 9.96
C LEU A 57 10.41 -6.81 10.27
N ARG A 58 10.47 -6.17 11.44
CA ARG A 58 9.53 -5.17 11.96
C ARG A 58 9.83 -3.72 11.59
N ASN A 59 10.76 -3.44 10.67
CA ASN A 59 10.88 -2.07 10.17
C ASN A 59 9.60 -1.69 9.39
N ARG A 60 8.70 -0.93 10.03
CA ARG A 60 7.39 -0.47 9.50
C ARG A 60 7.49 0.84 8.73
N ALA A 61 8.65 1.23 8.21
CA ALA A 61 8.80 2.39 7.32
C ALA A 61 8.00 2.30 6.02
N ARG A 62 7.40 1.13 5.75
CA ARG A 62 6.49 0.87 4.64
C ARG A 62 5.28 0.13 5.18
N VAL A 63 4.09 0.61 4.85
CA VAL A 63 2.84 -0.10 5.05
C VAL A 63 2.20 -0.31 3.68
N PHE A 64 1.82 -1.55 3.38
CA PHE A 64 1.31 -1.92 2.06
C PHE A 64 -0.20 -2.07 2.12
N LEU A 65 -0.93 -1.47 1.18
CA LEU A 65 -2.38 -1.42 1.18
C LEU A 65 -2.93 -1.96 -0.15
N ASN A 66 -3.91 -2.86 -0.06
CA ASN A 66 -4.84 -3.14 -1.14
C ASN A 66 -6.03 -2.18 -1.02
N LEU A 67 -6.19 -1.28 -2.00
CA LEU A 67 -7.19 -0.22 -1.96
C LEU A 67 -8.60 -0.78 -2.15
N ARG A 68 -8.75 -1.85 -2.92
CA ARG A 68 -10.07 -2.43 -3.20
C ARG A 68 -10.66 -3.13 -1.98
N SER A 69 -9.86 -3.89 -1.24
CA SER A 69 -10.31 -4.69 -0.10
C SER A 69 -10.04 -4.07 1.26
N GLY A 70 -9.35 -2.92 1.32
CA GLY A 70 -8.97 -2.27 2.58
C GLY A 70 -8.03 -3.11 3.44
N LEU A 71 -7.22 -3.97 2.82
CA LEU A 71 -6.32 -4.88 3.53
C LEU A 71 -4.94 -4.25 3.66
N LEU A 72 -4.47 -4.13 4.91
CA LEU A 72 -3.08 -3.82 5.21
C LEU A 72 -2.26 -5.12 5.20
N LEU A 73 -1.28 -5.18 4.30
CA LEU A 73 -0.43 -6.34 4.11
C LEU A 73 0.86 -6.14 4.92
N PRO A 74 1.14 -6.99 5.92
CA PRO A 74 2.36 -6.87 6.72
C PRO A 74 3.58 -7.22 5.86
N LYS A 75 4.72 -6.58 6.15
CA LYS A 75 5.98 -6.77 5.42
C LYS A 75 6.36 -8.24 5.21
N TYR A 76 6.18 -9.10 6.21
CA TYR A 76 6.54 -10.52 6.08
C TYR A 76 5.67 -11.30 5.09
N SER A 77 4.46 -10.81 4.76
CA SER A 77 3.58 -11.42 3.76
C SER A 77 3.94 -11.06 2.31
N LEU A 78 4.92 -10.16 2.15
CA LEU A 78 5.34 -9.61 0.86
C LEU A 78 6.85 -9.77 0.61
N LEU A 79 7.67 -9.59 1.66
CA LEU A 79 9.12 -9.41 1.58
C LEU A 79 9.95 -10.49 2.31
N ASN A 80 9.34 -11.57 2.84
CA ASN A 80 10.08 -12.65 3.51
C ASN A 80 10.10 -13.91 2.63
N LYS A 81 11.28 -14.38 2.18
CA LYS A 81 11.41 -15.49 1.20
C LYS A 81 10.64 -15.22 -0.11
N GLU A 82 11.01 -14.09 -0.69
CA GLU A 82 10.28 -13.29 -1.69
C GLU A 82 9.83 -14.04 -2.96
N ALA A 83 10.58 -15.05 -3.41
CA ALA A 83 10.16 -15.87 -4.56
C ALA A 83 8.83 -16.62 -4.33
N SER A 84 8.50 -16.95 -3.08
CA SER A 84 7.28 -17.70 -2.74
C SER A 84 6.06 -16.81 -2.47
N LEU A 85 6.23 -15.47 -2.46
CA LEU A 85 5.20 -14.51 -2.05
C LEU A 85 4.79 -13.52 -3.15
N GLN A 86 5.22 -13.74 -4.39
CA GLN A 86 4.93 -12.87 -5.53
C GLN A 86 3.41 -12.67 -5.76
N SER A 87 2.58 -13.68 -5.47
CA SER A 87 1.12 -13.55 -5.56
C SER A 87 0.56 -12.47 -4.62
N ASN A 88 1.17 -12.30 -3.44
CA ASN A 88 0.73 -11.27 -2.49
C ASN A 88 1.25 -9.88 -2.88
N GLN A 89 2.43 -9.81 -3.50
CA GLN A 89 2.97 -8.56 -4.06
C GLN A 89 2.02 -7.98 -5.11
N LEU A 90 1.41 -8.84 -5.92
CA LEU A 90 0.37 -8.45 -6.88
C LEU A 90 -0.91 -7.94 -6.23
N LEU A 91 -1.10 -7.97 -4.91
CA LEU A 91 -2.27 -7.40 -4.24
C LEU A 91 -2.05 -5.95 -3.79
N VAL A 92 -0.83 -5.43 -3.81
CA VAL A 92 -0.53 -4.10 -3.28
C VAL A 92 -0.86 -3.04 -4.32
N ASP A 93 -1.76 -2.12 -3.98
CA ASP A 93 -2.09 -0.97 -4.82
C ASP A 93 -1.24 0.25 -4.46
N VAL A 94 -1.01 0.48 -3.17
CA VAL A 94 -0.20 1.61 -2.67
C VAL A 94 0.67 1.21 -1.48
N VAL A 95 1.80 1.90 -1.35
CA VAL A 95 2.74 1.81 -0.25
C VAL A 95 2.73 3.15 0.48
N CYS A 96 2.28 3.14 1.72
CA CYS A 96 2.46 4.28 2.62
C CYS A 96 3.90 4.28 3.11
N VAL A 97 4.59 5.40 2.93
CA VAL A 97 5.97 5.58 3.36
C VAL A 97 6.11 6.87 4.15
N SER A 98 7.03 6.85 5.11
CA SER A 98 7.55 8.04 5.76
C SER A 98 9.00 8.34 5.35
N ASN A 99 9.44 9.59 5.54
CA ASN A 99 10.85 9.96 5.48
C ASN A 99 11.57 9.60 6.81
N ALA A 100 12.90 9.68 6.84
CA ALA A 100 13.69 9.32 8.02
C ALA A 100 13.34 10.16 9.27
N ALA A 101 12.99 11.43 9.06
CA ALA A 101 12.54 12.33 10.12
C ALA A 101 11.06 12.16 10.50
N ASN A 102 10.31 11.30 9.80
CA ASN A 102 8.86 11.13 9.93
C ASN A 102 8.00 12.42 9.83
N SER A 103 8.58 13.51 9.33
CA SER A 103 7.88 14.77 9.08
C SER A 103 6.99 14.71 7.83
N ILE A 104 7.22 13.73 6.95
CA ILE A 104 6.47 13.56 5.71
C ILE A 104 5.92 12.14 5.64
N ILE A 105 4.62 12.03 5.42
CA ILE A 105 3.92 10.79 5.05
C ILE A 105 3.36 10.96 3.64
N ARG A 106 3.52 9.93 2.82
CA ARG A 106 2.98 9.90 1.45
C ARG A 106 2.53 8.51 1.02
N PHE A 107 1.70 8.46 -0.01
CA PHE A 107 1.42 7.22 -0.74
C PHE A 107 2.22 7.18 -2.04
N ASP A 108 2.86 6.05 -2.28
CA ASP A 108 3.54 5.72 -3.52
C ASP A 108 2.91 4.46 -4.11
N SER A 109 2.60 4.45 -5.40
CA SER A 109 2.33 3.22 -6.14
C SER A 109 3.57 2.31 -6.09
N PRO A 110 3.43 0.97 -6.04
CA PRO A 110 4.57 0.07 -6.07
C PRO A 110 5.53 0.33 -7.24
N ALA A 111 4.99 0.74 -8.40
CA ALA A 111 5.78 1.05 -9.58
C ALA A 111 6.42 2.45 -9.58
N ALA A 112 6.20 3.27 -8.55
CA ALA A 112 6.78 4.60 -8.46
C ALA A 112 8.31 4.54 -8.35
N ASP A 113 8.99 5.42 -9.08
CA ASP A 113 10.44 5.52 -9.06
C ASP A 113 10.99 5.90 -7.68
N SER A 114 10.18 6.62 -6.91
CA SER A 114 10.44 7.00 -5.53
C SER A 114 10.65 5.80 -4.58
N LEU A 115 10.21 4.60 -4.99
CA LEU A 115 10.40 3.34 -4.28
C LEU A 115 11.56 2.48 -4.79
N LYS A 116 12.29 2.87 -5.85
CA LYS A 116 13.40 2.06 -6.42
C LYS A 116 14.44 1.64 -5.38
N LYS A 117 14.82 2.56 -4.48
CA LYS A 117 15.76 2.27 -3.38
C LYS A 117 15.10 1.59 -2.17
N LYS A 118 13.77 1.56 -2.13
CA LYS A 118 12.98 1.00 -1.02
C LYS A 118 12.42 -0.39 -1.33
N LEU A 119 12.33 -0.82 -2.59
CA LEU A 119 11.83 -2.14 -3.00
C LEU A 119 12.83 -2.81 -3.95
N SER A 120 13.32 -3.99 -3.56
CA SER A 120 14.26 -4.79 -4.37
C SER A 120 13.64 -5.17 -5.72
N SER A 121 14.34 -4.88 -6.82
CA SER A 121 13.95 -5.30 -8.18
C SER A 121 14.19 -6.79 -8.43
N VAL A 122 15.09 -7.42 -7.67
CA VAL A 122 15.31 -8.88 -7.73
C VAL A 122 14.12 -9.62 -7.13
N SER A 123 13.60 -9.10 -6.03
CA SER A 123 12.61 -9.77 -5.19
C SER A 123 11.17 -9.44 -5.53
N TRP A 124 10.97 -8.21 -6.02
CA TRP A 124 9.71 -7.71 -6.52
C TRP A 124 10.00 -6.97 -7.83
N PRO A 125 10.08 -7.71 -8.96
CA PRO A 125 10.40 -7.15 -10.25
C PRO A 125 9.48 -5.99 -10.61
N VAL A 126 10.03 -4.93 -11.22
CA VAL A 126 9.27 -3.73 -11.59
C VAL A 126 8.09 -4.06 -12.51
N ALA A 127 8.26 -5.04 -13.40
CA ALA A 127 7.19 -5.54 -14.27
C ALA A 127 5.97 -6.08 -13.49
N ASN A 128 6.18 -6.56 -12.26
CA ASN A 128 5.14 -7.13 -11.40
C ASN A 128 4.60 -6.12 -10.37
N ARG A 129 4.94 -4.83 -10.51
CA ARG A 129 4.49 -3.78 -9.60
C ARG A 129 3.27 -3.09 -10.18
N ARG A 130 2.15 -3.07 -9.43
CA ARG A 130 0.95 -2.34 -9.84
C ARG A 130 1.27 -0.87 -10.06
N ARG A 131 0.73 -0.32 -11.15
CA ARG A 131 0.80 1.10 -11.51
C ARG A 131 -0.51 1.80 -11.13
N THR A 132 -0.70 2.01 -9.84
CA THR A 132 -1.85 2.76 -9.30
C THR A 132 -1.61 4.24 -9.51
N ARG A 133 -2.51 4.91 -10.21
CA ARG A 133 -2.44 6.35 -10.41
C ARG A 133 -3.11 7.07 -9.26
N LEU A 134 -2.48 8.13 -8.76
CA LEU A 134 -2.87 8.93 -7.61
C LEU A 134 -2.91 10.40 -8.05
N LEU A 135 -4.09 11.01 -7.97
CA LEU A 135 -4.33 12.37 -8.43
C LEU A 135 -4.90 13.22 -7.30
N ARG A 136 -4.40 14.45 -7.24
CA ARG A 136 -4.90 15.50 -6.36
C ARG A 136 -6.25 15.97 -6.86
N THR A 137 -7.19 16.16 -5.95
CA THR A 137 -8.50 16.73 -6.28
C THR A 137 -8.71 18.04 -5.51
N SER A 138 -9.68 18.83 -5.95
CA SER A 138 -10.24 19.95 -5.19
C SER A 138 -11.43 19.55 -4.31
N LEU A 139 -11.73 18.25 -4.20
CA LEU A 139 -12.85 17.75 -3.43
C LEU A 139 -12.64 18.00 -1.93
N THR A 140 -13.73 18.40 -1.27
CA THR A 140 -13.83 18.53 0.19
C THR A 140 -14.33 17.24 0.83
N GLU A 141 -14.25 17.13 2.16
CA GLU A 141 -14.84 16.01 2.91
C GLU A 141 -16.34 15.83 2.61
N THR A 142 -17.10 16.92 2.47
CA THR A 142 -18.52 16.89 2.11
C THR A 142 -18.74 16.25 0.73
N THR A 143 -17.98 16.69 -0.29
CA THR A 143 -18.10 16.12 -1.64
C THR A 143 -17.60 14.67 -1.71
N PHE A 144 -16.59 14.31 -0.92
CA PHE A 144 -16.15 12.93 -0.73
C PHE A 144 -17.26 12.06 -0.12
N ALA A 145 -17.96 12.57 0.90
CA ALA A 145 -19.05 11.86 1.56
C ALA A 145 -20.26 11.66 0.64
N ALA A 146 -20.52 12.61 -0.28
CA ALA A 146 -21.58 12.52 -1.27
C ALA A 146 -21.26 11.56 -2.44
N ALA A 147 -19.98 11.35 -2.77
CA ALA A 147 -19.57 10.48 -3.87
C ALA A 147 -19.91 9.00 -3.59
N SER A 148 -20.91 8.47 -4.30
CA SER A 148 -21.48 7.13 -4.07
C SER A 148 -21.60 6.27 -5.33
N THR A 149 -21.10 6.74 -6.48
CA THR A 149 -21.22 6.04 -7.76
C THR A 149 -19.86 5.88 -8.46
N THR A 150 -19.73 4.84 -9.29
CA THR A 150 -18.55 4.65 -10.13
C THR A 150 -18.30 5.86 -11.06
N ALA A 151 -19.37 6.45 -11.60
CA ALA A 151 -19.28 7.65 -12.43
C ALA A 151 -18.70 8.84 -11.66
N ALA A 152 -19.11 9.06 -10.41
CA ALA A 152 -18.55 10.13 -9.57
C ALA A 152 -17.05 9.92 -9.29
N PHE A 153 -16.62 8.68 -9.04
CA PHE A 153 -15.19 8.38 -8.84
C PHE A 153 -14.38 8.58 -10.11
N ALA A 154 -14.89 8.13 -11.26
CA ALA A 154 -14.24 8.31 -12.55
C ALA A 154 -14.14 9.79 -12.93
N ALA A 155 -15.20 10.58 -12.70
CA ALA A 155 -15.21 12.02 -12.94
C ALA A 155 -14.19 12.76 -12.04
N ALA A 156 -14.15 12.43 -10.75
CA ALA A 156 -13.16 12.98 -9.83
C ALA A 156 -11.71 12.61 -10.20
N PHE A 157 -11.50 11.41 -10.74
CA PHE A 157 -10.20 11.01 -11.27
C PHE A 157 -9.85 11.78 -12.55
N ALA A 158 -10.81 11.95 -13.47
CA ALA A 158 -10.61 12.66 -14.73
C ALA A 158 -10.31 14.16 -14.53
N SER A 159 -10.92 14.79 -13.53
CA SER A 159 -10.65 16.20 -13.17
C SER A 159 -9.43 16.39 -12.26
N GLY A 160 -8.88 15.28 -11.73
CA GLY A 160 -7.74 15.30 -10.83
C GLY A 160 -6.44 15.72 -11.51
N GLN A 161 -5.56 16.35 -10.74
CA GLN A 161 -4.25 16.78 -11.19
C GLN A 161 -3.14 15.88 -10.63
N PRO A 162 -2.09 15.57 -11.39
CA PRO A 162 -0.96 14.82 -10.87
C PRO A 162 -0.30 15.54 -9.68
N PHE A 163 0.03 14.80 -8.62
CA PHE A 163 0.88 15.32 -7.55
C PHE A 163 2.36 15.38 -7.96
N THR A 164 2.76 14.43 -8.80
CA THR A 164 4.07 14.28 -9.41
C THR A 164 3.89 14.04 -10.90
N THR A 165 4.93 14.27 -11.71
CA THR A 165 4.88 14.13 -13.17
C THR A 165 4.35 12.76 -13.63
N ASP A 166 4.63 11.69 -12.88
CA ASP A 166 4.20 10.32 -13.20
C ASP A 166 2.82 9.94 -12.64
N SER A 167 2.19 10.78 -11.80
CA SER A 167 0.97 10.45 -11.05
C SER A 167 1.06 9.17 -10.20
N LEU A 168 2.26 8.72 -9.83
CA LEU A 168 2.46 7.48 -9.06
C LEU A 168 2.76 7.76 -7.59
N SER A 169 2.89 9.01 -7.18
CA SER A 169 3.12 9.40 -5.80
C SER A 169 2.21 10.56 -5.45
N THR A 170 1.78 10.67 -4.20
CA THR A 170 1.05 11.84 -3.71
C THR A 170 1.95 13.01 -3.33
N GLY A 171 3.28 12.80 -3.25
CA GLY A 171 4.10 13.69 -2.42
C GLY A 171 3.56 13.78 -0.98
N PRO A 172 3.95 14.77 -0.18
CA PRO A 172 3.47 14.94 1.19
C PRO A 172 1.94 15.02 1.25
N LEU A 173 1.32 14.18 2.07
CA LEU A 173 -0.11 14.26 2.36
C LEU A 173 -0.40 15.39 3.35
N ALA A 174 -1.64 15.88 3.30
CA ALA A 174 -2.17 16.85 4.25
C ALA A 174 -3.56 16.42 4.73
N THR A 175 -3.89 16.71 5.99
CA THR A 175 -5.25 16.51 6.54
C THR A 175 -6.28 17.23 5.69
N GLY A 176 -7.45 16.62 5.49
CA GLY A 176 -8.55 17.15 4.68
C GLY A 176 -8.40 16.93 3.17
N SER A 177 -7.23 16.50 2.69
CA SER A 177 -7.04 16.26 1.26
C SER A 177 -7.77 15.01 0.78
N VAL A 178 -8.37 15.10 -0.41
CA VAL A 178 -9.01 13.98 -1.12
C VAL A 178 -8.15 13.61 -2.33
N VAL A 179 -7.74 12.35 -2.38
CA VAL A 179 -6.97 11.75 -3.47
C VAL A 179 -7.92 10.91 -4.31
N ALA A 180 -8.00 11.20 -5.61
CA ALA A 180 -8.61 10.28 -6.55
C ALA A 180 -7.58 9.26 -7.00
N PHE A 181 -7.99 8.00 -7.14
CA PHE A 181 -7.09 6.94 -7.60
C PHE A 181 -7.73 6.05 -8.65
N ARG A 182 -6.86 5.45 -9.46
CA ARG A 182 -7.18 4.33 -10.35
C ARG A 182 -6.18 3.22 -10.10
N THR A 183 -6.64 2.07 -9.62
CA THR A 183 -5.76 0.92 -9.33
C THR A 183 -5.15 0.37 -10.61
N GLY A 184 -4.09 -0.45 -10.48
CA GLY A 184 -3.52 -1.17 -11.63
C GLY A 184 -4.50 -2.12 -12.33
N GLU A 185 -5.58 -2.52 -11.65
CA GLU A 185 -6.68 -3.33 -12.20
C GLU A 185 -7.79 -2.47 -12.83
N GLY A 186 -7.69 -1.14 -12.76
CA GLY A 186 -8.63 -0.23 -13.39
C GLY A 186 -9.78 0.28 -12.51
N TYR A 187 -9.84 -0.10 -11.23
CA TYR A 187 -10.88 0.37 -10.31
C TYR A 187 -10.66 1.82 -9.90
N PHE A 188 -11.73 2.62 -9.96
CA PHE A 188 -11.72 4.00 -9.49
C PHE A 188 -12.11 4.11 -8.02
N GLY A 189 -11.56 5.11 -7.33
CA GLY A 189 -11.97 5.43 -5.98
C GLY A 189 -11.42 6.75 -5.47
N LEU A 190 -11.82 7.08 -4.26
CA LEU A 190 -11.42 8.26 -3.51
C LEU A 190 -10.84 7.85 -2.15
N LEU A 191 -9.82 8.56 -1.71
CA LEU A 191 -9.21 8.44 -0.40
C LEU A 191 -9.16 9.81 0.25
N LEU A 192 -9.86 9.97 1.38
CA LEU A 192 -9.79 11.15 2.23
C LEU A 192 -8.76 10.94 3.32
N VAL A 193 -7.82 11.88 3.47
CA VAL A 193 -6.90 11.98 4.61
C VAL A 193 -7.65 12.65 5.77
N ALA A 194 -8.33 11.85 6.59
CA ALA A 194 -9.18 12.36 7.67
C ALA A 194 -8.36 12.93 8.84
N ASN A 195 -7.22 12.31 9.15
CA ASN A 195 -6.28 12.82 10.15
C ASN A 195 -4.85 12.41 9.78
N LEU A 196 -3.91 13.33 9.94
CA LEU A 196 -2.48 13.09 9.74
C LEU A 196 -1.70 13.75 10.87
N LEU A 197 -1.07 12.92 11.69
CA LEU A 197 -0.15 13.33 12.74
C LEU A 197 1.25 12.79 12.36
N PRO A 198 2.17 13.63 11.88
CA PRO A 198 3.56 13.23 11.67
C PRO A 198 4.32 13.10 12.99
N GLY A 199 5.60 12.68 12.93
CA GLY A 199 6.48 12.61 14.10
C GLY A 199 6.87 11.18 14.50
N THR A 200 7.38 11.00 15.72
CA THR A 200 7.97 9.71 16.17
C THR A 200 6.95 8.58 16.28
N SER A 201 5.67 8.91 16.49
CA SER A 201 4.54 7.98 16.52
C SER A 201 3.49 8.41 15.51
N PRO A 202 3.77 8.32 14.20
CA PRO A 202 2.90 8.94 13.22
C PRO A 202 1.61 8.15 13.06
N LEU A 203 0.55 8.89 12.80
CA LEU A 203 -0.80 8.38 12.61
C LEU A 203 -1.37 8.95 11.32
N LEU A 204 -1.80 8.06 10.44
CA LEU A 204 -2.55 8.42 9.24
C LEU A 204 -3.89 7.69 9.30
N ASN A 205 -4.97 8.44 9.41
CA ASN A 205 -6.33 7.93 9.31
C ASN A 205 -6.89 8.28 7.94
N CYS A 206 -7.28 7.27 7.17
CA CYS A 206 -7.87 7.46 5.86
C CYS A 206 -9.27 6.84 5.79
N ARG A 207 -10.19 7.54 5.12
CA ARG A 207 -11.46 6.96 4.68
C ARG A 207 -11.37 6.70 3.19
N VAL A 208 -11.77 5.52 2.76
CA VAL A 208 -11.69 5.11 1.36
C VAL A 208 -13.08 4.75 0.84
N ARG A 209 -13.35 5.14 -0.40
CA ARG A 209 -14.48 4.70 -1.20
C ARG A 209 -13.96 4.19 -2.53
N VAL A 210 -14.33 2.99 -2.93
CA VAL A 210 -13.78 2.34 -4.12
C VAL A 210 -14.86 1.57 -4.85
N GLN A 211 -14.83 1.63 -6.17
CA GLN A 211 -15.69 0.83 -7.05
C GLN A 211 -15.60 -0.67 -6.69
N LYS A 212 -16.74 -1.36 -6.75
CA LYS A 212 -16.81 -2.82 -6.58
C LYS A 212 -16.18 -3.58 -7.75
#